data_AF-A0A067G531-F1
#
_entry.id   AF-A0A067G531-F1
#
_cell.length_a   1.000
_cell.length_b   1.000
_cell.length_c   1.000
_cell.angle_alpha   90.00
_cell.angle_beta   90.00
_cell.angle_gamma   90.00
#
_symmetry.space_group_name_H-M   'P 1'
#
loop_
_entity.id
_entity.type
_entity.pdbx_description
1 polymer ?
#
loop_
_entity_poly.entity_id
_entity_poly.type
_entity_poly.pdbx_seq_one_letter_code
_entity_poly.pdbx_strand_id
1 'polypeptide(L)'
;SNPLLEAFGNARTVRNDNSSRFGKFVEIQFDTNGRISGAAIRTYLLERSRVVQITDPERNYHCFYQLCASGRDAEKYKLDHPSHFHYLNQSKVYELDGVSSAEEYMKTKRAMDIVGISHEDQEAIFRTLAAILHLGNIEFSPGKEHDSSVIKDQKSSFHLQMAADLFMCDVNLLLATLCTRTIQTREGSIIKALDCNAAVASRDALAKTVYSRLFDWLVEKINRSVGQDMNSQMQIGVLDIYGFESFKHNSFEQFCINFANEKLQQHFNEHVFKMEQEEYRREEINWSYIEFIDNQDVLDLIEK
;
A
#
# COMPACT_ATOMS: atom_id res chain seq x y z
N SER A 1 6.67 10.82 11.57
CA SER A 1 6.31 10.13 10.31
C SER A 1 6.18 8.62 10.48
N ASN A 2 7.15 7.93 11.10
CA ASN A 2 7.18 6.45 11.14
C ASN A 2 5.88 5.78 11.64
N PRO A 3 5.28 6.14 12.80
CA PRO A 3 4.04 5.46 13.24
C PRO A 3 2.87 5.61 12.27
N LEU A 4 2.78 6.75 11.58
CA LEU A 4 1.74 7.01 10.59
C LEU A 4 1.97 6.17 9.32
N LEU A 5 3.21 6.12 8.81
CA LEU A 5 3.52 5.29 7.65
C LEU A 5 3.40 3.79 7.96
N GLU A 6 3.75 3.35 9.17
CA GLU A 6 3.58 1.96 9.58
C GLU A 6 2.09 1.59 9.67
N ALA A 7 1.24 2.45 10.23
CA ALA A 7 -0.20 2.18 10.28
C ALA A 7 -0.81 1.96 8.87
N PHE A 8 -0.37 2.71 7.86
CA PHE A 8 -0.93 2.66 6.50
C PHE A 8 -0.11 1.82 5.51
N GLY A 9 1.11 1.45 5.85
CA GLY A 9 2.04 0.77 4.95
C GLY A 9 2.54 -0.58 5.46
N ASN A 10 2.27 -0.92 6.73
CA ASN A 10 2.68 -2.19 7.30
C ASN A 10 1.49 -3.11 7.56
N ALA A 11 1.80 -4.40 7.53
CA ALA A 11 0.84 -5.46 7.77
C ALA A 11 1.51 -6.67 8.43
N ARG A 12 0.70 -7.54 9.02
CA ARG A 12 1.15 -8.82 9.57
C ARG A 12 1.38 -9.80 8.41
N THR A 13 2.58 -10.38 8.32
CA THR A 13 2.89 -11.50 7.44
C THR A 13 3.25 -12.74 8.25
N VAL A 14 3.53 -13.86 7.57
CA VAL A 14 4.00 -15.10 8.23
C VAL A 14 5.32 -14.89 8.99
N ARG A 15 6.17 -13.94 8.55
CA ARG A 15 7.52 -13.75 9.09
C ARG A 15 7.64 -12.60 10.08
N ASN A 16 6.77 -11.60 9.99
CA ASN A 16 6.86 -10.38 10.79
C ASN A 16 5.46 -9.77 10.99
N ASP A 17 5.09 -9.49 12.23
CA ASP A 17 3.79 -8.93 12.58
C ASP A 17 3.62 -7.45 12.19
N ASN A 18 4.73 -6.74 11.94
CA ASN A 18 4.78 -5.34 11.48
C ASN A 18 5.67 -5.20 10.22
N SER A 19 5.40 -6.01 9.19
CA SER A 19 6.16 -6.03 7.94
C SER A 19 5.81 -4.83 7.06
N SER A 20 6.83 -4.07 6.64
CA SER A 20 6.69 -3.03 5.62
C SER A 20 6.23 -3.63 4.29
N ARG A 21 5.11 -3.14 3.75
CA ARG A 21 4.55 -3.57 2.44
C ARG A 21 4.70 -2.48 1.38
N PHE A 22 5.71 -1.64 1.56
CA PHE A 22 6.19 -0.63 0.62
C PHE A 22 7.69 -0.43 0.86
N GLY A 23 8.42 0.00 -0.17
CA GLY A 23 9.79 0.49 -0.05
C GLY A 23 9.80 1.96 0.36
N LYS A 24 10.74 2.35 1.22
CA LYS A 24 10.89 3.69 1.78
C LYS A 24 12.34 4.13 1.64
N PHE A 25 12.55 5.26 0.98
CA PHE A 25 13.83 5.93 0.93
C PHE A 25 13.70 7.30 1.58
N VAL A 26 14.47 7.55 2.64
CA VAL A 26 14.48 8.82 3.37
C VAL A 26 15.79 9.53 3.08
N GLU A 27 15.73 10.64 2.36
CA GLU A 27 16.83 11.55 2.12
C GLU A 27 16.89 12.54 3.28
N ILE A 28 17.96 12.53 4.07
CA ILE A 28 18.23 13.53 5.11
C ILE A 28 19.20 14.55 4.52
N GLN A 29 18.80 15.83 4.50
CA GLN A 29 19.53 16.91 3.87
C GLN A 29 20.28 17.73 4.92
N PHE A 30 21.50 18.17 4.59
CA PHE A 30 22.38 18.90 5.49
C PHE A 30 22.79 20.26 4.92
N ASP A 31 22.78 21.29 5.76
CA ASP A 31 23.35 22.59 5.42
C ASP A 31 24.88 22.54 5.32
N THR A 32 25.50 23.64 4.90
CA THR A 32 26.96 23.75 4.78
C THR A 32 27.73 23.56 6.09
N ASN A 33 27.05 23.62 7.25
CA ASN A 33 27.62 23.38 8.57
C ASN A 33 27.41 21.93 9.06
N GLY A 34 26.82 21.06 8.24
CA GLY A 34 26.54 19.66 8.59
C GLY A 34 25.34 19.49 9.53
N ARG A 35 24.45 20.48 9.62
CA ARG A 35 23.20 20.39 10.40
C ARG A 35 22.05 19.94 9.51
N ILE A 36 21.11 19.17 10.06
CA ILE A 36 19.90 18.77 9.33
C ILE A 36 19.14 20.03 8.90
N SER A 37 18.96 20.21 7.60
CA SER A 37 18.26 21.34 7.00
C SER A 37 16.91 20.95 6.37
N GLY A 38 16.71 19.67 6.08
CA GLY A 38 15.45 19.14 5.55
C GLY A 38 15.47 17.62 5.41
N ALA A 39 14.36 17.05 4.95
CA ALA A 39 14.32 15.66 4.51
C ALA A 39 13.22 15.40 3.48
N ALA A 40 13.43 14.38 2.64
CA ALA A 40 12.48 13.92 1.63
C ALA A 40 12.25 12.42 1.77
N ILE A 41 10.99 11.99 1.72
CA ILE A 41 10.58 10.60 1.76
C ILE A 41 10.07 10.22 0.37
N ARG A 42 10.68 9.20 -0.23
CA ARG A 42 10.21 8.55 -1.45
C ARG A 42 9.72 7.16 -1.12
N THR A 43 8.57 6.79 -1.67
CA THR A 43 7.99 5.46 -1.47
C THR A 43 7.89 4.70 -2.78
N TYR A 44 8.05 3.38 -2.71
CA TYR A 44 8.11 2.49 -3.86
C TYR A 44 7.20 1.28 -3.64
N LEU A 45 6.57 0.80 -4.72
CA LEU A 45 5.82 -0.45 -4.83
C LEU A 45 4.98 -0.82 -3.60
N LEU A 46 4.06 0.05 -3.18
CA LEU A 46 3.03 -0.32 -2.21
C LEU A 46 2.29 -1.58 -2.70
N GLU A 47 2.17 -2.60 -1.86
CA GLU A 47 1.49 -3.86 -2.17
C GLU A 47 -0.02 -3.65 -2.23
N ARG A 48 -0.51 -3.17 -3.38
CA ARG A 48 -1.92 -2.81 -3.58
C ARG A 48 -2.86 -4.00 -3.42
N SER A 49 -2.45 -5.20 -3.84
CA SER A 49 -3.28 -6.40 -3.74
C SER A 49 -3.71 -6.73 -2.31
N ARG A 50 -2.86 -6.43 -1.31
CA ARG A 50 -3.17 -6.66 0.11
C ARG A 50 -4.47 -5.99 0.56
N VAL A 51 -4.84 -4.87 -0.05
CA VAL A 51 -6.08 -4.15 0.28
C VAL A 51 -7.30 -5.04 0.09
N VAL A 52 -7.30 -5.90 -0.93
CA VAL A 52 -8.47 -6.68 -1.35
C VAL A 52 -8.29 -8.18 -1.19
N GLN A 53 -7.05 -8.65 -1.08
CA GLN A 53 -6.70 -10.07 -0.99
C GLN A 53 -5.65 -10.30 0.09
N ILE A 54 -5.92 -11.25 0.99
CA ILE A 54 -5.03 -11.64 2.09
C ILE A 54 -4.90 -13.16 2.09
N THR A 55 -3.71 -13.67 2.39
CA THR A 55 -3.47 -15.10 2.57
C THR A 55 -3.45 -15.43 4.06
N ASP A 56 -4.11 -16.50 4.50
CA ASP A 56 -4.02 -16.94 5.91
C ASP A 56 -2.60 -17.47 6.22
N PRO A 57 -1.98 -17.11 7.36
CA PRO A 57 -2.48 -16.33 8.50
C PRO A 57 -2.05 -14.83 8.53
N GLU A 58 -2.01 -14.15 7.39
CA GLU A 58 -1.64 -12.73 7.30
C GLU A 58 -2.79 -11.76 7.62
N ARG A 59 -2.50 -10.45 7.71
CA ARG A 59 -3.50 -9.40 7.83
C ARG A 59 -3.45 -8.39 6.68
N ASN A 60 -4.50 -7.58 6.58
CA ASN A 60 -4.46 -6.32 5.84
C ASN A 60 -3.58 -5.27 6.57
N TYR A 61 -3.51 -4.07 6.02
CA TYR A 61 -2.85 -2.93 6.65
C TYR A 61 -3.42 -2.61 8.03
N HIS A 62 -2.55 -2.20 8.96
CA HIS A 62 -2.91 -1.97 10.36
C HIS A 62 -4.02 -0.94 10.55
N CYS A 63 -4.06 0.11 9.72
CA CYS A 63 -5.04 1.20 9.80
C CYS A 63 -6.50 0.71 9.73
N PHE A 64 -6.79 -0.38 9.01
CA PHE A 64 -8.14 -0.94 8.95
C PHE A 64 -8.57 -1.54 10.29
N TYR A 65 -7.70 -2.31 10.93
CA TYR A 65 -7.97 -2.92 12.24
C TYR A 65 -8.04 -1.86 13.34
N GLN A 66 -7.16 -0.85 13.28
CA GLN A 66 -7.20 0.32 14.14
C GLN A 66 -8.54 1.06 14.01
N LEU A 67 -9.02 1.27 12.79
CA LEU A 67 -10.29 1.95 12.54
C LEU A 67 -11.49 1.14 13.05
N CYS A 68 -11.53 -0.18 12.84
CA CYS A 68 -12.57 -1.04 13.44
C CYS A 68 -12.57 -0.97 14.98
N ALA A 69 -11.41 -0.76 15.61
CA ALA A 69 -11.27 -0.67 17.06
C ALA A 69 -11.42 0.75 17.63
N SER A 70 -11.77 1.74 16.81
CA SER A 70 -11.78 3.17 17.19
C SER A 70 -12.94 3.62 18.07
N GLY A 71 -13.92 2.74 18.32
CA GLY A 71 -15.11 3.05 19.11
C GLY A 71 -16.03 4.04 18.40
N ARG A 72 -15.97 5.33 18.77
CA ARG A 72 -16.87 6.37 18.24
C ARG A 72 -16.77 6.52 16.72
N ASP A 73 -15.55 6.47 16.17
CA ASP A 73 -15.34 6.63 14.73
C ASP A 73 -15.85 5.37 13.98
N ALA A 74 -15.69 4.18 14.56
CA ALA A 74 -16.27 2.94 14.04
C ALA A 74 -17.81 3.01 14.02
N GLU A 75 -18.45 3.42 15.12
CA GLU A 75 -19.91 3.60 15.20
C GLU A 75 -20.43 4.58 14.14
N LYS A 76 -19.74 5.73 14.00
CA LYS A 76 -20.07 6.78 13.02
C LYS A 76 -20.08 6.24 11.60
N TYR A 77 -19.10 5.42 11.25
CA TYR A 77 -18.97 4.85 9.92
C TYR A 77 -19.69 3.51 9.75
N LYS A 78 -20.46 3.06 10.75
CA LYS A 78 -21.13 1.75 10.77
C LYS A 78 -20.16 0.58 10.56
N LEU A 79 -18.97 0.72 11.12
CA LEU A 79 -17.98 -0.34 11.19
C LEU A 79 -18.23 -1.23 12.41
N ASP A 80 -17.96 -2.51 12.22
CA ASP A 80 -18.10 -3.57 13.22
C ASP A 80 -16.77 -4.33 13.32
N HIS A 81 -16.77 -5.48 14.01
CA HIS A 81 -15.63 -6.36 14.13
C HIS A 81 -15.03 -6.70 12.74
N PRO A 82 -13.68 -6.75 12.59
CA PRO A 82 -13.01 -7.01 11.31
C PRO A 82 -13.50 -8.26 10.56
N SER A 83 -13.96 -9.30 11.27
CA SER A 83 -14.53 -10.51 10.67
C SER A 83 -15.76 -10.27 9.79
N HIS A 84 -16.45 -9.14 9.94
CA HIS A 84 -17.61 -8.77 9.15
C HIS A 84 -17.26 -8.15 7.79
N PHE A 85 -15.99 -7.82 7.54
CA PHE A 85 -15.53 -7.20 6.30
C PHE A 85 -14.73 -8.17 5.44
N HIS A 86 -15.16 -8.34 4.19
CA HIS A 86 -14.55 -9.25 3.22
C HIS A 86 -13.05 -8.98 3.02
N TYR A 87 -12.65 -7.71 3.04
CA TYR A 87 -11.24 -7.33 2.91
C TYR A 87 -10.41 -7.57 4.17
N LEU A 88 -11.02 -7.95 5.30
CA LEU A 88 -10.32 -8.22 6.56
C LEU A 88 -10.50 -9.66 7.06
N ASN A 89 -11.43 -10.43 6.51
CA ASN A 89 -11.86 -11.74 7.03
C ASN A 89 -11.38 -12.96 6.22
N GLN A 90 -10.52 -12.76 5.24
CA GLN A 90 -9.93 -13.83 4.43
C GLN A 90 -8.91 -14.66 5.22
N SER A 91 -8.35 -14.08 6.29
CA SER A 91 -7.63 -14.81 7.34
C SER A 91 -8.44 -14.82 8.63
N LYS A 92 -8.12 -15.75 9.52
CA LYS A 92 -8.72 -15.82 10.88
C LYS A 92 -7.96 -14.97 11.89
N VAL A 93 -7.16 -14.02 11.42
CA VAL A 93 -6.28 -13.20 12.24
C VAL A 93 -6.80 -11.78 12.30
N TYR A 94 -7.31 -11.39 13.46
CA TYR A 94 -7.85 -10.06 13.70
C TYR A 94 -7.01 -9.28 14.71
N GLU A 95 -6.52 -9.98 15.74
CA GLU A 95 -5.70 -9.43 16.82
C GLU A 95 -4.23 -9.81 16.64
N LEU A 96 -3.35 -9.03 17.28
CA LEU A 96 -1.92 -9.30 17.37
C LEU A 96 -1.53 -9.38 18.84
N ASP A 97 -0.71 -10.35 19.19
CA ASP A 97 -0.29 -10.57 20.57
C ASP A 97 0.44 -9.33 21.11
N GLY A 98 -0.04 -8.80 22.24
CA GLY A 98 0.55 -7.63 22.89
C GLY A 98 0.30 -6.29 22.21
N VAL A 99 -0.55 -6.22 21.17
CA VAL A 99 -0.85 -4.96 20.45
C VAL A 99 -2.34 -4.66 20.46
N SER A 100 -2.72 -3.57 21.12
CA SER A 100 -4.10 -3.07 21.11
C SER A 100 -4.36 -2.17 19.90
N SER A 101 -5.24 -2.62 18.99
CA SER A 101 -5.60 -1.83 17.80
C SER A 101 -6.26 -0.49 18.16
N ALA A 102 -6.99 -0.41 19.28
CA ALA A 102 -7.58 0.83 19.77
C ALA A 102 -6.52 1.82 20.28
N GLU A 103 -5.48 1.34 20.97
CA GLU A 103 -4.37 2.20 21.42
C GLU A 103 -3.52 2.66 20.23
N GLU A 104 -3.24 1.77 19.29
CA GLU A 104 -2.54 2.13 18.05
C GLU A 104 -3.33 3.15 17.22
N TYR A 105 -4.66 3.05 17.17
CA TYR A 105 -5.51 4.08 16.55
C TYR A 105 -5.28 5.47 17.17
N MET A 106 -5.22 5.56 18.50
CA MET A 106 -4.95 6.81 19.20
C MET A 106 -3.54 7.34 18.94
N LYS A 107 -2.54 6.45 18.84
CA LYS A 107 -1.18 6.84 18.45
C LYS A 107 -1.13 7.36 17.02
N THR A 108 -1.85 6.73 16.09
CA THR A 108 -1.97 7.17 14.69
C THR A 108 -2.57 8.56 14.60
N LYS A 109 -3.67 8.86 15.32
CA LYS A 109 -4.26 10.22 15.34
C LYS A 109 -3.28 11.27 15.88
N ARG A 110 -2.60 10.98 17.00
CA ARG A 110 -1.57 11.88 17.54
C ARG A 110 -0.43 12.11 16.54
N ALA A 111 -0.02 11.07 15.81
CA ALA A 111 0.99 11.20 14.77
C ALA A 111 0.51 12.09 13.61
N MET A 112 -0.77 12.01 13.24
CA MET A 112 -1.39 12.91 12.26
C MET A 112 -1.39 14.36 12.75
N ASP A 113 -1.70 14.60 14.02
CA ASP A 113 -1.66 15.95 14.64
C ASP A 113 -0.24 16.53 14.58
N ILE A 114 0.79 15.74 14.92
CA ILE A 114 2.20 16.16 14.89
C ILE A 114 2.65 16.51 13.47
N VAL A 115 2.20 15.74 12.46
CA VAL A 115 2.49 16.02 11.05
C VAL A 115 1.75 17.26 10.56
N GLY A 116 0.73 17.74 11.29
CA GLY A 116 -0.08 18.90 10.90
C GLY A 116 -1.22 18.55 9.95
N ILE A 117 -1.72 17.31 10.00
CA ILE A 117 -2.93 16.91 9.27
C ILE A 117 -4.14 17.42 10.06
N SER A 118 -4.96 18.27 9.45
CA SER A 118 -6.10 18.89 10.10
C SER A 118 -7.16 17.85 10.53
N HIS A 119 -8.02 18.19 11.48
CA HIS A 119 -9.11 17.29 11.87
C HIS A 119 -10.06 16.96 10.71
N GLU A 120 -10.28 17.89 9.79
CA GLU A 120 -11.07 17.66 8.57
C GLU A 120 -10.38 16.64 7.64
N ASP A 121 -9.08 16.78 7.44
CA ASP A 121 -8.27 15.84 6.67
C ASP A 121 -8.25 14.45 7.35
N GLN A 122 -8.09 14.38 8.68
CA GLN A 122 -8.15 13.13 9.44
C GLN A 122 -9.50 12.41 9.28
N GLU A 123 -10.60 13.17 9.40
CA GLU A 123 -11.94 12.69 9.16
C GLU A 123 -12.10 12.14 7.72
N ALA A 124 -11.57 12.84 6.72
CA ALA A 124 -11.61 12.39 5.33
C ALA A 124 -10.80 11.09 5.11
N ILE A 125 -9.64 10.95 5.76
CA ILE A 125 -8.81 9.73 5.71
C ILE A 125 -9.60 8.54 6.27
N PHE A 126 -10.14 8.66 7.49
CA PHE A 126 -10.86 7.56 8.13
C PHE A 126 -12.17 7.23 7.41
N ARG A 127 -12.90 8.23 6.94
CA ARG A 127 -14.08 8.04 6.08
C ARG A 127 -13.74 7.27 4.80
N THR A 128 -12.60 7.57 4.17
CA THR A 128 -12.12 6.87 2.96
C THR A 128 -11.78 5.41 3.25
N LEU A 129 -11.09 5.12 4.36
CA LEU A 129 -10.82 3.74 4.79
C LEU A 129 -12.11 2.96 5.07
N ALA A 130 -13.06 3.57 5.76
CA ALA A 130 -14.36 2.95 6.01
C ALA A 130 -15.12 2.65 4.70
N ALA A 131 -15.09 3.58 3.75
CA ALA A 131 -15.71 3.40 2.43
C ALA A 131 -15.11 2.20 1.68
N ILE A 132 -13.79 2.00 1.74
CA ILE A 132 -13.11 0.82 1.18
C ILE A 132 -13.61 -0.48 1.83
N LEU A 133 -13.80 -0.50 3.15
CA LEU A 133 -14.30 -1.68 3.86
C LEU A 133 -15.75 -2.01 3.46
N HIS A 134 -16.63 -1.00 3.38
CA HIS A 134 -17.99 -1.21 2.90
C HIS A 134 -18.02 -1.64 1.44
N LEU A 135 -17.18 -1.04 0.58
CA LEU A 135 -17.05 -1.41 -0.83
C LEU A 135 -16.73 -2.89 -0.99
N GLY A 136 -15.82 -3.44 -0.19
CA GLY A 136 -15.44 -4.87 -0.24
C GLY A 136 -16.56 -5.85 0.09
N ASN A 137 -17.61 -5.41 0.80
CA ASN A 137 -18.76 -6.23 1.17
C ASN A 137 -19.89 -6.21 0.14
N ILE A 138 -19.74 -5.48 -0.96
CA ILE A 138 -20.72 -5.48 -2.04
C ILE A 138 -20.55 -6.78 -2.83
N GLU A 139 -21.60 -7.61 -2.83
CA GLU A 139 -21.68 -8.82 -3.64
C GLU A 139 -22.64 -8.64 -4.81
N PHE A 140 -22.36 -9.37 -5.90
CA PHE A 140 -23.11 -9.31 -7.15
C PHE A 140 -23.78 -10.66 -7.46
N SER A 141 -24.92 -10.62 -8.13
CA SER A 141 -25.61 -11.78 -8.69
C SER A 141 -25.83 -11.59 -10.20
N PRO A 142 -26.02 -12.68 -10.97
CA PRO A 142 -26.27 -12.58 -12.40
C PRO A 142 -27.50 -11.71 -12.68
N GLY A 143 -27.36 -10.80 -13.64
CA GLY A 143 -28.44 -9.93 -14.08
C GLY A 143 -29.39 -10.63 -15.07
N LYS A 144 -30.22 -9.83 -15.75
CA LYS A 144 -31.18 -10.35 -16.75
C LYS A 144 -30.48 -10.85 -18.01
N GLU A 145 -29.40 -10.19 -18.40
CA GLU A 145 -28.58 -10.59 -19.55
C GLU A 145 -27.41 -11.46 -19.06
N HIS A 146 -26.95 -12.39 -19.90
CA HIS A 146 -25.88 -13.34 -19.56
C HIS A 146 -24.60 -12.65 -19.07
N ASP A 147 -24.23 -11.53 -19.71
CA ASP A 147 -23.00 -10.77 -19.41
C ASP A 147 -23.25 -9.60 -18.44
N SER A 148 -24.33 -9.65 -17.65
CA SER A 148 -24.71 -8.57 -16.73
C SER A 148 -24.72 -9.02 -15.27
N SER A 149 -24.57 -8.06 -14.38
CA SER A 149 -24.62 -8.24 -12.93
C SER A 149 -25.55 -7.22 -12.28
N VAL A 150 -26.10 -7.61 -11.15
CA VAL A 150 -26.90 -6.76 -10.26
C VAL A 150 -26.44 -6.95 -8.82
N ILE A 151 -26.86 -6.07 -7.91
CA ILE A 151 -26.61 -6.25 -6.48
C ILE A 151 -27.29 -7.52 -5.98
N LYS A 152 -26.55 -8.33 -5.23
CA LYS A 152 -26.98 -9.67 -4.80
C LYS A 152 -28.17 -9.65 -3.84
N ASP A 153 -28.11 -8.82 -2.81
CA ASP A 153 -29.07 -8.83 -1.71
C ASP A 153 -29.13 -7.49 -0.95
N GLN A 154 -30.02 -7.39 0.03
CA GLN A 154 -30.21 -6.19 0.85
C GLN A 154 -28.96 -5.83 1.67
N LYS A 155 -28.14 -6.82 2.05
CA LYS A 155 -26.88 -6.58 2.77
C LYS A 155 -25.90 -5.85 1.85
N SER A 156 -25.77 -6.31 0.61
CA SER A 156 -24.95 -5.69 -0.42
C SER A 156 -25.45 -4.29 -0.77
N SER A 157 -26.78 -4.08 -0.84
CA SER A 157 -27.38 -2.75 -1.02
C SER A 157 -27.05 -1.79 0.11
N PHE A 158 -27.07 -2.26 1.36
CA PHE A 158 -26.65 -1.45 2.52
C PHE A 158 -25.18 -1.02 2.42
N HIS A 159 -24.29 -1.95 2.08
CA HIS A 159 -22.87 -1.66 1.91
C HIS A 159 -22.59 -0.74 0.72
N LEU A 160 -23.33 -0.88 -0.39
CA LEU A 160 -23.26 0.03 -1.53
C LEU A 160 -23.66 1.46 -1.14
N GLN A 161 -24.80 1.62 -0.46
CA GLN A 161 -25.25 2.93 0.00
C GLN A 161 -24.22 3.55 0.95
N MET A 162 -23.69 2.76 1.89
CA MET A 162 -22.68 3.25 2.82
C MET A 162 -21.37 3.65 2.13
N ALA A 163 -20.89 2.85 1.18
CA ALA A 163 -19.72 3.22 0.39
C ALA A 163 -19.96 4.52 -0.38
N ALA A 164 -21.13 4.71 -0.99
CA ALA A 164 -21.50 5.92 -1.72
C ALA A 164 -21.57 7.15 -0.79
N ASP A 165 -22.21 7.04 0.37
CA ASP A 165 -22.33 8.11 1.37
C ASP A 165 -20.94 8.54 1.88
N LEU A 166 -20.06 7.57 2.19
CA LEU A 166 -18.71 7.83 2.70
C LEU A 166 -17.78 8.40 1.62
N PHE A 167 -17.88 7.91 0.38
CA PHE A 167 -17.19 8.51 -0.77
C PHE A 167 -17.81 9.85 -1.21
N MET A 168 -18.98 10.20 -0.67
CA MET A 168 -19.73 11.40 -1.02
C MET A 168 -20.07 11.45 -2.52
N CYS A 169 -20.50 10.32 -3.08
CA CYS A 169 -20.89 10.20 -4.48
C CYS A 169 -22.31 9.63 -4.63
N ASP A 170 -22.86 9.76 -5.84
CA ASP A 170 -24.18 9.19 -6.14
C ASP A 170 -24.13 7.66 -6.16
N VAL A 171 -25.09 7.04 -5.47
CA VAL A 171 -25.15 5.58 -5.31
C VAL A 171 -25.40 4.86 -6.64
N ASN A 172 -26.19 5.46 -7.55
CA ASN A 172 -26.49 4.87 -8.86
C ASN A 172 -25.28 4.99 -9.78
N LEU A 173 -24.54 6.10 -9.70
CA LEU A 173 -23.29 6.30 -10.42
C LEU A 173 -22.22 5.30 -9.96
N LEU A 174 -22.09 5.08 -8.64
CA LEU A 174 -21.19 4.07 -8.10
C LEU A 174 -21.57 2.68 -8.61
N LEU A 175 -22.85 2.30 -8.52
CA LEU A 175 -23.34 1.01 -9.03
C LEU A 175 -23.08 0.84 -10.53
N ALA A 176 -23.38 1.86 -11.33
CA ALA A 176 -23.14 1.84 -12.78
C ALA A 176 -21.64 1.67 -13.08
N THR A 177 -20.76 2.33 -12.33
CA THR A 177 -19.30 2.22 -12.48
C THR A 177 -18.80 0.81 -12.14
N LEU A 178 -19.42 0.13 -11.17
CA LEU A 178 -19.05 -1.24 -10.79
C LEU A 178 -19.58 -2.28 -11.77
N CYS A 179 -20.78 -2.09 -12.32
CA CYS A 179 -21.46 -3.08 -13.17
C CYS A 179 -21.36 -2.81 -14.67
N THR A 180 -20.73 -1.72 -15.11
CA THR A 180 -20.58 -1.39 -16.54
C THR A 180 -19.19 -0.89 -16.86
N ARG A 181 -18.81 -0.99 -18.14
CA ARG A 181 -17.59 -0.40 -18.68
C ARG A 181 -17.92 0.44 -19.90
N THR A 182 -17.41 1.66 -19.91
CA THR A 182 -17.45 2.55 -21.07
C THR A 182 -16.29 2.24 -22.02
N ILE A 183 -16.61 2.04 -23.29
CA ILE A 183 -15.66 1.81 -24.38
C ILE A 183 -15.77 2.98 -25.35
N GLN A 184 -14.67 3.74 -25.49
CA GLN A 184 -14.61 4.84 -26.45
C GLN A 184 -14.28 4.28 -27.84
N THR A 185 -15.14 4.55 -28.81
CA THR A 185 -14.94 4.21 -30.23
C THR A 185 -14.93 5.47 -31.08
N ARG A 186 -14.56 5.36 -32.37
CA ARG A 186 -14.62 6.50 -33.32
C ARG A 186 -16.03 7.05 -33.52
N GLU A 187 -17.05 6.22 -33.29
CA GLU A 187 -18.47 6.55 -33.50
C GLU A 187 -19.15 7.01 -32.21
N GLY A 188 -18.46 6.95 -31.07
CA GLY A 188 -18.97 7.37 -29.77
C GLY A 188 -18.68 6.39 -28.64
N SER A 189 -19.27 6.68 -27.48
CA SER A 189 -19.14 5.91 -26.25
C SER A 189 -20.16 4.77 -26.20
N ILE A 190 -19.68 3.53 -26.10
CA ILE A 190 -20.50 2.33 -25.90
C ILE A 190 -20.42 1.91 -24.43
N ILE A 191 -21.57 1.70 -23.78
CA ILE A 191 -21.63 1.17 -22.42
C ILE A 191 -21.90 -0.33 -22.50
N LYS A 192 -20.98 -1.14 -21.96
CA LYS A 192 -21.12 -2.60 -21.89
C LYS A 192 -21.37 -3.02 -20.44
N ALA A 193 -22.36 -3.87 -20.20
CA ALA A 193 -22.56 -4.50 -18.89
C ALA A 193 -21.40 -5.45 -18.54
N LEU A 194 -21.18 -5.65 -17.24
CA LEU A 194 -20.17 -6.55 -16.70
C LEU A 194 -20.85 -7.71 -15.98
N ASP A 195 -20.34 -8.92 -16.19
CA ASP A 195 -20.73 -10.08 -15.40
C ASP A 195 -20.27 -9.95 -13.93
N CYS A 196 -20.64 -10.90 -13.10
CA CYS A 196 -20.33 -10.85 -11.66
C CYS A 196 -18.82 -10.81 -11.37
N ASN A 197 -18.02 -11.57 -12.12
CA ASN A 197 -16.58 -11.66 -11.88
C ASN A 197 -15.90 -10.35 -12.29
N ALA A 198 -16.31 -9.77 -13.42
CA ALA A 198 -15.82 -8.49 -13.89
C ALA A 198 -16.25 -7.34 -12.97
N ALA A 199 -17.47 -7.39 -12.39
CA ALA A 199 -17.93 -6.42 -11.40
C ALA A 199 -17.12 -6.51 -10.09
N VAL A 200 -16.82 -7.72 -9.61
CA VAL A 200 -15.90 -7.93 -8.47
C VAL A 200 -14.51 -7.38 -8.77
N ALA A 201 -13.96 -7.67 -9.96
CA ALA A 201 -12.67 -7.14 -10.37
C ALA A 201 -12.67 -5.60 -10.46
N SER A 202 -13.76 -4.99 -10.93
CA SER A 202 -13.96 -3.54 -10.97
C SER A 202 -13.98 -2.93 -9.56
N ARG A 203 -14.78 -3.51 -8.65
CA ARG A 203 -14.84 -3.15 -7.22
C ARG A 203 -13.45 -3.19 -6.57
N ASP A 204 -12.73 -4.28 -6.77
CA ASP A 204 -11.41 -4.48 -6.18
C ASP A 204 -10.36 -3.54 -6.80
N ALA A 205 -10.44 -3.27 -8.10
CA ALA A 205 -9.59 -2.27 -8.76
C ALA A 205 -9.82 -0.86 -8.20
N LEU A 206 -11.09 -0.48 -7.94
CA LEU A 206 -11.43 0.79 -7.32
C LEU A 206 -10.86 0.87 -5.89
N ALA A 207 -11.07 -0.15 -5.06
CA ALA A 207 -10.55 -0.20 -3.69
C ALA A 207 -9.02 -0.02 -3.65
N LYS A 208 -8.30 -0.78 -4.49
CA LYS A 208 -6.83 -0.67 -4.62
C LYS A 208 -6.38 0.72 -5.06
N THR A 209 -7.10 1.32 -6.01
CA THR A 209 -6.78 2.65 -6.54
C THR A 209 -6.97 3.73 -5.49
N VAL A 210 -8.11 3.71 -4.79
CA VAL A 210 -8.41 4.68 -3.72
C VAL A 210 -7.37 4.58 -2.60
N TYR A 211 -7.05 3.36 -2.13
CA TYR A 211 -6.06 3.17 -1.09
C TYR A 211 -4.66 3.65 -1.51
N SER A 212 -4.22 3.33 -2.73
CA SER A 212 -2.93 3.81 -3.25
C SER A 212 -2.88 5.33 -3.31
N ARG A 213 -3.95 5.99 -3.76
CA ARG A 213 -4.01 7.46 -3.83
C ARG A 213 -4.01 8.09 -2.44
N LEU A 214 -4.69 7.48 -1.48
CA LEU A 214 -4.67 7.90 -0.07
C LEU A 214 -3.26 7.79 0.51
N PHE A 215 -2.56 6.69 0.25
CA PHE A 215 -1.19 6.48 0.71
C PHE A 215 -0.22 7.50 0.08
N ASP A 216 -0.29 7.71 -1.23
CA ASP A 216 0.54 8.71 -1.93
C ASP A 216 0.32 10.12 -1.36
N TRP A 217 -0.93 10.48 -1.11
CA TRP A 217 -1.30 11.76 -0.50
C TRP A 217 -0.76 11.90 0.93
N LEU A 218 -0.80 10.83 1.74
CA LEU A 218 -0.21 10.83 3.08
C LEU A 218 1.30 11.08 3.03
N VAL A 219 2.00 10.41 2.13
CA VAL A 219 3.45 10.61 1.92
C VAL A 219 3.73 12.06 1.51
N GLU A 220 2.93 12.63 0.61
CA GLU A 220 3.06 14.03 0.20
C GLU A 220 2.84 15.00 1.38
N LYS A 221 1.82 14.78 2.21
CA LYS A 221 1.56 15.59 3.40
C LYS A 221 2.71 15.51 4.40
N ILE A 222 3.27 14.32 4.63
CA ILE A 222 4.44 14.14 5.50
C ILE A 222 5.64 14.91 4.93
N ASN A 223 5.90 14.82 3.63
CA ASN A 223 7.00 15.55 2.98
C ASN A 223 6.84 17.07 3.11
N ARG A 224 5.62 17.59 2.95
CA ARG A 224 5.34 19.02 3.16
C ARG A 224 5.58 19.46 4.61
N SER A 225 5.26 18.61 5.58
CA SER A 225 5.45 18.87 7.01
C SER A 225 6.92 18.85 7.41
N VAL A 226 7.68 17.87 6.92
CA VAL A 226 9.11 17.71 7.19
C VAL A 226 9.92 18.86 6.57
N GLY A 227 9.53 19.30 5.37
CA GLY A 227 10.22 20.37 4.64
C GLY A 227 11.51 19.87 3.97
N GLN A 228 11.75 20.36 2.76
CA GLN A 228 12.95 20.06 1.99
C GLN A 228 13.80 21.31 1.82
N ASP A 229 15.12 21.16 1.96
CA ASP A 229 16.12 22.16 1.61
C ASP A 229 16.58 21.93 0.18
N MET A 230 16.00 22.68 -0.76
CA MET A 230 16.33 22.62 -2.18
C MET A 230 17.75 23.08 -2.50
N ASN A 231 18.42 23.79 -1.58
CA ASN A 231 19.78 24.29 -1.77
C ASN A 231 20.83 23.35 -1.18
N SER A 232 20.41 22.32 -0.45
CA SER A 232 21.31 21.35 0.15
C SER A 232 22.20 20.68 -0.90
N GLN A 233 23.50 20.67 -0.63
CA GLN A 233 24.51 19.98 -1.44
C GLN A 233 24.95 18.65 -0.82
N MET A 234 24.49 18.35 0.40
CA MET A 234 24.90 17.17 1.17
C MET A 234 23.66 16.43 1.66
N GLN A 235 23.62 15.12 1.42
CA GLN A 235 22.51 14.29 1.83
C GLN A 235 22.96 12.89 2.24
N ILE A 236 22.23 12.30 3.19
CA ILE A 236 22.36 10.89 3.57
C ILE A 236 21.04 10.21 3.26
N GLY A 237 21.08 9.20 2.40
CA GLY A 237 19.94 8.37 2.07
C GLY A 237 19.84 7.17 3.00
N VAL A 238 18.66 6.96 3.58
CA VAL A 238 18.32 5.76 4.36
C VAL A 238 17.30 4.96 3.57
N LEU A 239 17.71 3.80 3.05
CA LEU A 239 16.85 2.89 2.31
C LEU A 239 16.33 1.78 3.24
N ASP A 240 15.01 1.61 3.26
CA ASP A 240 14.29 0.59 4.00
C ASP A 240 13.24 -0.03 3.07
N ILE A 241 13.51 -1.24 2.59
CA ILE A 241 12.61 -1.97 1.70
C ILE A 241 12.33 -3.37 2.26
N TYR A 242 11.27 -4.02 1.78
CA TYR A 242 11.03 -5.44 2.05
C TYR A 242 12.24 -6.28 1.64
N GLY A 243 12.64 -7.20 2.53
CA GLY A 243 13.64 -8.21 2.22
C GLY A 243 13.09 -9.30 1.31
N PHE A 244 13.97 -10.21 0.89
CA PHE A 244 13.62 -11.35 0.04
C PHE A 244 12.52 -12.24 0.68
N GLU A 245 11.49 -12.54 -0.09
CA GLU A 245 10.31 -13.31 0.34
C GLU A 245 10.12 -14.57 -0.52
N SER A 246 9.86 -15.69 0.15
CA SER A 246 9.50 -16.93 -0.51
C SER A 246 8.52 -17.70 0.36
N PHE A 247 7.35 -17.96 -0.21
CA PHE A 247 6.24 -18.67 0.41
C PHE A 247 5.86 -19.90 -0.44
N LYS A 248 4.91 -20.70 0.05
CA LYS A 248 4.39 -21.86 -0.67
C LYS A 248 3.75 -21.48 -2.02
N HIS A 249 3.09 -20.33 -2.05
CA HIS A 249 2.52 -19.73 -3.27
C HIS A 249 3.06 -18.31 -3.39
N ASN A 250 3.81 -18.05 -4.45
CA ASN A 250 4.36 -16.74 -4.75
C ASN A 250 3.59 -16.13 -5.92
N SER A 251 3.32 -14.84 -5.82
CA SER A 251 2.57 -14.06 -6.81
C SER A 251 3.47 -13.01 -7.46
N PHE A 252 2.90 -12.15 -8.30
CA PHE A 252 3.63 -11.08 -8.95
C PHE A 252 4.29 -10.13 -7.93
N GLU A 253 3.67 -9.98 -6.77
CA GLU A 253 4.16 -9.18 -5.65
C GLU A 253 5.51 -9.68 -5.13
N GLN A 254 5.63 -10.97 -4.81
CA GLN A 254 6.89 -11.56 -4.36
C GLN A 254 7.95 -11.50 -5.47
N PHE A 255 7.55 -11.65 -6.74
CA PHE A 255 8.45 -11.47 -7.86
C PHE A 255 9.04 -10.05 -7.91
N CYS A 256 8.21 -9.01 -7.80
CA CYS A 256 8.68 -7.62 -7.76
C CYS A 256 9.57 -7.33 -6.54
N ILE A 257 9.22 -7.86 -5.36
CA ILE A 257 10.01 -7.72 -4.13
C ILE A 257 11.39 -8.36 -4.32
N ASN A 258 11.44 -9.59 -4.80
CA ASN A 258 12.69 -10.32 -4.99
C ASN A 258 13.54 -9.71 -6.09
N PHE A 259 12.93 -9.25 -7.18
CA PHE A 259 13.64 -8.52 -8.24
C PHE A 259 14.28 -7.22 -7.72
N ALA A 260 13.57 -6.46 -6.86
CA ALA A 260 14.15 -5.29 -6.21
C ALA A 260 15.36 -5.67 -5.31
N ASN A 261 15.28 -6.81 -4.60
CA ASN A 261 16.40 -7.32 -3.80
C ASN A 261 17.58 -7.74 -4.67
N GLU A 262 17.36 -8.38 -5.83
CA GLU A 262 18.42 -8.71 -6.79
C GLU A 262 19.13 -7.45 -7.30
N LYS A 263 18.38 -6.36 -7.57
CA LYS A 263 18.97 -5.07 -7.93
C LYS A 263 19.82 -4.46 -6.83
N LEU A 264 19.39 -4.54 -5.57
CA LEU A 264 20.21 -4.10 -4.44
C LEU A 264 21.44 -4.97 -4.24
N GLN A 265 21.31 -6.29 -4.41
CA GLN A 265 22.44 -7.21 -4.32
C GLN A 265 23.48 -6.91 -5.40
N GLN A 266 23.05 -6.58 -6.62
CA GLN A 266 23.98 -6.20 -7.67
C GLN A 266 24.66 -4.86 -7.38
N HIS A 267 23.93 -3.88 -6.85
CA HIS A 267 24.52 -2.62 -6.40
C HIS A 267 25.58 -2.85 -5.30
N PHE A 268 25.31 -3.74 -4.35
CA PHE A 268 26.26 -4.14 -3.31
C PHE A 268 27.51 -4.80 -3.91
N ASN A 269 27.32 -5.78 -4.81
CA ASN A 269 28.42 -6.49 -5.45
C ASN A 269 29.32 -5.54 -6.26
N GLU A 270 28.72 -4.57 -6.96
CA GLU A 270 29.45 -3.56 -7.73
C GLU A 270 30.34 -2.69 -6.84
N HIS A 271 29.83 -2.21 -5.70
CA HIS A 271 30.56 -1.31 -4.81
C HIS A 271 31.60 -2.03 -3.95
N VAL A 272 31.20 -3.14 -3.31
CA VAL A 272 32.05 -3.83 -2.33
C VAL A 272 33.12 -4.69 -2.99
N PHE A 273 32.80 -5.28 -4.14
CA PHE A 273 33.77 -6.08 -4.87
C PHE A 273 34.33 -5.27 -6.02
N LYS A 274 33.59 -5.08 -7.12
CA LYS A 274 34.17 -4.62 -8.39
C LYS A 274 34.93 -3.29 -8.28
N MET A 275 34.37 -2.28 -7.60
CA MET A 275 35.04 -0.99 -7.43
C MET A 275 36.29 -1.06 -6.55
N GLU A 276 36.21 -1.74 -5.40
CA GLU A 276 37.38 -1.96 -4.54
C GLU A 276 38.49 -2.71 -5.31
N GLN A 277 38.11 -3.72 -6.11
CA GLN A 277 39.05 -4.47 -6.94
C GLN A 277 39.77 -3.58 -7.97
N GLU A 278 39.03 -2.68 -8.59
CA GLU A 278 39.58 -1.71 -9.54
C GLU A 278 40.54 -0.73 -8.86
N GLU A 279 40.21 -0.31 -7.63
CA GLU A 279 41.03 0.60 -6.84
C GLU A 279 42.38 -0.03 -6.47
N TYR A 280 42.40 -1.27 -5.97
CA TYR A 280 43.65 -1.98 -5.69
C TYR A 280 44.51 -2.16 -6.95
N ARG A 281 43.88 -2.43 -8.10
CA ARG A 281 44.59 -2.52 -9.38
C ARG A 281 45.19 -1.17 -9.76
N ARG A 282 44.44 -0.08 -9.57
CA ARG A 282 44.87 1.28 -9.89
C ARG A 282 46.04 1.75 -9.02
N GLU A 283 46.04 1.39 -7.74
CA GLU A 283 47.12 1.72 -6.80
C GLU A 283 48.31 0.74 -6.84
N GLU A 284 48.28 -0.24 -7.76
CA GLU A 284 49.30 -1.29 -7.90
C GLU A 284 49.56 -2.08 -6.60
N ILE A 285 48.51 -2.22 -5.77
CA ILE A 285 48.57 -2.96 -4.52
C ILE A 285 48.50 -4.46 -4.84
N ASN A 286 49.50 -5.20 -4.36
CA ASN A 286 49.52 -6.64 -4.53
C ASN A 286 48.47 -7.29 -3.62
N TRP A 287 47.43 -7.84 -4.24
CA TRP A 287 46.27 -8.38 -3.55
C TRP A 287 45.73 -9.60 -4.29
N SER A 288 45.04 -10.49 -3.56
CA SER A 288 44.41 -11.68 -4.13
C SER A 288 43.00 -11.36 -4.59
N TYR A 289 42.68 -11.64 -5.85
CA TYR A 289 41.32 -11.50 -6.40
C TYR A 289 40.31 -12.24 -5.52
N ILE A 290 39.26 -11.54 -5.10
CA ILE A 290 38.17 -12.13 -4.32
C ILE A 290 37.09 -12.57 -5.30
N GLU A 291 36.87 -13.88 -5.40
CA GLU A 291 35.74 -14.43 -6.14
C GLU A 291 34.44 -14.18 -5.39
N PHE A 292 33.41 -13.75 -6.11
CA PHE A 292 32.06 -13.53 -5.59
C PHE A 292 31.02 -13.98 -6.65
N ILE A 293 29.78 -14.17 -6.21
CA ILE A 293 28.67 -14.56 -7.09
C ILE A 293 28.06 -13.29 -7.68
N ASP A 294 28.25 -13.09 -8.98
CA ASP A 294 27.59 -12.03 -9.75
C ASP A 294 26.20 -12.51 -10.19
N ASN A 295 25.17 -11.72 -9.89
CA ASN A 295 23.77 -12.03 -10.19
C ASN A 295 23.25 -11.32 -11.46
N GLN A 296 24.15 -10.79 -12.30
CA GLN A 296 23.79 -10.10 -13.54
C GLN A 296 22.99 -10.96 -14.53
N ASP A 297 23.23 -12.26 -14.57
CA ASP A 297 22.53 -13.20 -15.45
C ASP A 297 21.04 -13.32 -15.10
N VAL A 298 20.70 -13.38 -13.81
CA VAL A 298 19.32 -13.37 -13.31
C VAL A 298 18.64 -12.04 -13.60
N LEU A 299 19.36 -10.92 -13.42
CA LEU A 299 18.82 -9.60 -13.76
C LEU A 299 18.52 -9.49 -15.25
N ASP A 300 19.45 -9.91 -16.11
CA ASP A 300 19.30 -9.90 -17.56
C ASP A 300 18.10 -10.75 -17.99
N LEU A 301 17.88 -11.92 -17.39
CA LEU A 301 16.72 -12.76 -17.67
C LEU A 301 15.38 -12.06 -17.37
N ILE A 302 15.34 -11.19 -16.36
CA ILE A 302 14.11 -10.53 -15.91
C ILE A 302 13.84 -9.24 -16.69
N GLU A 303 14.89 -8.48 -17.05
CA GLU A 303 14.74 -7.12 -17.58
C GLU A 303 15.11 -6.92 -19.05
N LYS A 304 15.73 -7.91 -19.70
CA LYS A 304 16.07 -7.89 -21.14
C LYS A 304 15.22 -8.87 -21.93
#